data_AF-A0A926YDX0-F1
#
_entry.id   AF-A0A926YDX0-F1
#
_cell.length_a   1.000
_cell.length_b   1.000
_cell.length_c   1.000
_cell.angle_alpha   90.00
_cell.angle_beta   90.00
_cell.angle_gamma   90.00
#
_symmetry.space_group_name_H-M   'P 1'
#
loop_
_entity.id
_entity.type
_entity.pdbx_description
1 polymer ?
#
loop_
_entity_poly.entity_id
_entity_poly.type
_entity_poly.pdbx_seq_one_letter_code
_entity_poly.pdbx_strand_id
1 'polypeptide(L)'
;MVYNSFTHQDLITKIKSIHGKYFMSYCPDVASGILNAYFSEKYLYSFRPLSVIGVSGHSTRTSTNYQSLNSKPFNDYIEEEKRDISAELHPRLIPSKDQYIILADVLLKTKELYFPENQDCDVNIEELLKRMSLRLNVDPGSYENTLNDIKLLAQKYEIPLSRLNIPPKRMEEHEPPQDPFAEPNGAISSLIINCEQARISDVAQAALLAQGILPPKHAFILKIKSAYPVIFQGRKIEQTFSVQQTVSSGRFLNELIGCVNLYQIEPSDLLVLADLQKFRKHIADFWQNVPTEALESFYAGDVGKADRTLLSSEMKDEPLTANEQAFVGELTANIDKKVNQSKAIHYLLAASLYYSTDRLPVPADVSHLPKWFLSDYQTFAKV
;
A
#
# COMPACT_ATOMS: atom_id res chain seq x y z
N MET A 1 -8.14 -7.75 -14.56
CA MET A 1 -6.95 -8.53 -14.32
C MET A 1 -6.51 -9.01 -15.68
N VAL A 2 -5.37 -8.53 -16.17
CA VAL A 2 -4.56 -9.48 -16.94
C VAL A 2 -4.21 -10.51 -15.87
N TYR A 3 -4.53 -11.78 -16.07
CA TYR A 3 -4.21 -12.86 -15.14
C TYR A 3 -2.68 -13.05 -15.05
N ASN A 4 -2.00 -12.04 -14.48
CA ASN A 4 -0.55 -11.97 -14.29
C ASN A 4 -0.21 -11.91 -12.80
N SER A 5 -1.13 -12.31 -11.92
CA SER A 5 -0.81 -12.65 -10.55
C SER A 5 -0.34 -14.11 -10.53
N PHE A 6 0.97 -14.30 -10.45
CA PHE A 6 1.55 -15.64 -10.28
C PHE A 6 1.54 -15.99 -8.80
N THR A 7 0.88 -17.09 -8.46
CA THR A 7 0.93 -17.66 -7.12
C THR A 7 1.84 -18.87 -7.17
N HIS A 8 2.85 -18.91 -6.29
CA HIS A 8 3.74 -20.06 -6.21
C HIS A 8 2.95 -21.31 -5.81
N GLN A 9 3.20 -22.45 -6.45
CA GLN A 9 2.43 -23.69 -6.21
C GLN A 9 2.52 -24.15 -4.75
N ASP A 10 3.67 -23.97 -4.09
CA ASP A 10 3.82 -24.31 -2.68
C ASP A 10 2.82 -23.57 -1.78
N LEU A 11 2.47 -22.34 -2.13
CA LEU A 11 1.50 -21.56 -1.37
C LEU A 11 0.08 -22.16 -1.52
N ILE A 12 -0.27 -22.56 -2.74
CA ILE A 12 -1.53 -23.25 -3.05
C ILE A 12 -1.59 -24.58 -2.29
N THR A 13 -0.51 -25.36 -2.32
CA THR A 13 -0.38 -26.63 -1.60
C THR A 13 -0.51 -26.44 -0.09
N LYS A 14 0.14 -25.41 0.47
CA LYS A 14 0.05 -25.06 1.89
C LYS A 14 -1.39 -24.71 2.30
N ILE A 15 -2.06 -23.83 1.54
CA ILE A 15 -3.46 -23.46 1.80
C ILE A 15 -4.38 -24.69 1.74
N LYS A 16 -4.21 -25.53 0.71
CA LYS A 16 -4.95 -26.80 0.60
C LYS A 16 -4.70 -27.74 1.77
N SER A 17 -3.47 -27.82 2.28
CA SER A 17 -3.17 -28.70 3.42
C SER A 17 -3.87 -28.28 4.71
N ILE A 18 -4.18 -26.99 4.87
CA ILE A 18 -4.85 -26.44 6.05
C ILE A 18 -6.38 -26.51 5.90
N HIS A 19 -6.91 -26.17 4.73
CA HIS A 19 -8.35 -25.98 4.52
C HIS A 19 -9.02 -27.07 3.67
N GLY A 20 -8.25 -28.04 3.15
CA GLY A 20 -8.72 -29.08 2.24
C GLY A 20 -8.99 -28.62 0.81
N LYS A 21 -9.09 -27.30 0.57
CA LYS A 21 -9.33 -26.68 -0.74
C LYS A 21 -8.65 -25.31 -0.81
N TYR A 22 -8.52 -24.78 -2.03
CA TYR A 22 -7.89 -23.48 -2.28
C TYR A 22 -8.92 -22.35 -2.44
N PHE A 23 -10.00 -22.61 -3.19
CA PHE A 23 -11.09 -21.65 -3.35
C PHE A 23 -12.10 -21.81 -2.22
N MET A 24 -12.07 -20.86 -1.28
CA MET A 24 -12.86 -20.89 -0.05
C MET A 24 -14.20 -20.15 -0.17
N SER A 25 -14.40 -19.40 -1.25
CA SER A 25 -15.56 -18.54 -1.48
C SER A 25 -15.97 -18.54 -2.96
N TYR A 26 -17.20 -18.12 -3.20
CA TYR A 26 -17.80 -17.86 -4.51
C TYR A 26 -17.23 -16.61 -5.20
N CYS A 27 -16.46 -15.77 -4.49
CA CYS A 27 -15.51 -14.83 -5.11
C CYS A 27 -14.08 -15.38 -5.01
N PRO A 28 -13.70 -16.36 -5.84
CA PRO A 28 -12.43 -17.06 -5.72
C PRO A 28 -11.24 -16.12 -5.84
N ASP A 29 -11.31 -15.11 -6.70
CA ASP A 29 -10.23 -14.14 -6.90
C ASP A 29 -9.91 -13.33 -5.63
N VAL A 30 -10.95 -12.88 -4.92
CA VAL A 30 -10.80 -12.07 -3.70
C VAL A 30 -10.32 -12.93 -2.55
N ALA A 31 -11.00 -14.05 -2.30
CA ALA A 31 -10.65 -14.94 -1.20
C ALA A 31 -9.24 -15.51 -1.38
N SER A 32 -8.90 -16.02 -2.57
CA SER A 32 -7.54 -16.52 -2.83
C SER A 32 -6.50 -15.42 -2.77
N GLY A 33 -6.80 -14.19 -3.21
CA GLY A 33 -5.91 -13.04 -3.04
C GLY A 33 -5.57 -12.74 -1.58
N ILE A 34 -6.58 -12.73 -0.70
CA ILE A 34 -6.41 -12.54 0.75
C ILE A 34 -5.59 -13.69 1.36
N LEU A 35 -5.94 -14.94 1.04
CA LEU A 35 -5.21 -16.12 1.54
C LEU A 35 -3.76 -16.12 1.08
N ASN A 36 -3.51 -15.80 -0.19
CA ASN A 36 -2.16 -15.72 -0.73
C ASN A 36 -1.35 -14.67 0.01
N ALA A 37 -1.90 -13.47 0.22
CA ALA A 37 -1.24 -12.42 0.99
C ALA A 37 -0.98 -12.86 2.43
N TYR A 38 -1.94 -13.53 3.07
CA TYR A 38 -1.83 -14.01 4.44
C TYR A 38 -0.76 -15.09 4.63
N PHE A 39 -0.72 -16.08 3.74
CA PHE A 39 0.18 -17.23 3.86
C PHE A 39 1.57 -17.01 3.24
N SER A 40 1.77 -15.91 2.51
CA SER A 40 3.05 -15.53 1.93
C SER A 40 3.94 -14.83 2.94
N GLU A 41 5.18 -15.27 3.07
CA GLU A 41 6.19 -14.59 3.89
C GLU A 41 6.72 -13.32 3.21
N LYS A 42 6.81 -13.38 1.87
CA LYS A 42 7.34 -12.31 1.02
C LYS A 42 6.45 -12.19 -0.21
N TYR A 43 6.18 -10.96 -0.63
CA TYR A 43 5.49 -10.67 -1.88
C TYR A 43 6.06 -9.41 -2.53
N LEU A 44 5.95 -9.35 -3.84
CA LEU A 44 6.22 -8.14 -4.61
C LEU A 44 4.94 -7.31 -4.66
N TYR A 45 5.04 -6.05 -4.31
CA TYR A 45 3.94 -5.10 -4.41
C TYR A 45 4.25 -4.05 -5.48
N SER A 46 3.25 -3.77 -6.31
CA SER A 46 3.31 -2.77 -7.37
C SER A 46 2.26 -1.69 -7.12
N PHE A 47 2.69 -0.43 -7.11
CA PHE A 47 1.78 0.72 -7.15
C PHE A 47 1.20 0.97 -8.55
N ARG A 48 1.72 0.27 -9.59
CA ARG A 48 1.11 0.27 -10.92
C ARG A 48 -0.07 -0.70 -10.93
N PRO A 49 -1.26 -0.29 -11.37
CA PRO A 49 -2.34 -1.22 -11.65
C PRO A 49 -1.89 -2.19 -12.76
N LEU A 50 -1.70 -3.46 -12.41
CA LEU A 50 -1.35 -4.53 -13.35
C LEU A 50 -2.60 -5.17 -13.97
N SER A 51 -3.76 -4.53 -13.82
CA SER A 51 -5.05 -5.09 -14.17
C SER A 51 -5.63 -4.40 -15.38
N VAL A 52 -5.62 -5.08 -16.53
CA VAL A 52 -6.53 -4.81 -17.65
C VAL A 52 -7.76 -5.69 -17.46
N ILE A 53 -8.96 -5.16 -17.60
CA ILE A 53 -10.20 -5.95 -17.52
C ILE A 53 -10.94 -5.83 -18.86
N GLY A 54 -11.48 -6.93 -19.36
CA GLY A 54 -12.50 -6.86 -20.38
C GLY A 54 -13.81 -6.43 -19.74
N VAL A 55 -14.44 -5.36 -20.24
CA VAL A 55 -15.76 -4.89 -19.81
C VAL A 55 -16.84 -5.34 -20.80
N SER A 56 -16.63 -6.48 -21.47
CA SER A 56 -17.57 -7.03 -22.44
C SER A 56 -18.65 -7.89 -21.76
N GLY A 57 -19.78 -8.06 -22.46
CA GLY A 57 -20.84 -8.98 -22.04
C GLY A 57 -20.44 -10.45 -22.02
N HIS A 58 -19.23 -10.80 -22.49
CA HIS A 58 -18.65 -12.15 -22.41
C HIS A 58 -18.06 -12.47 -21.03
N SER A 59 -17.78 -11.46 -20.19
CA SER A 59 -17.27 -11.68 -18.85
C SER A 59 -18.40 -11.99 -17.88
N THR A 60 -18.30 -13.10 -17.15
CA THR A 60 -19.25 -13.45 -16.07
C THR A 60 -19.40 -12.30 -15.07
N ARG A 61 -18.28 -11.71 -14.62
CA ARG A 61 -18.31 -10.59 -13.67
C ARG A 61 -18.95 -9.32 -14.25
N THR A 62 -18.72 -9.02 -15.52
CA THR A 62 -19.37 -7.86 -16.15
C THR A 62 -20.86 -8.14 -16.31
N SER A 63 -21.25 -9.34 -16.72
CA SER A 63 -22.65 -9.71 -16.84
C SER A 63 -23.41 -9.68 -15.51
N THR A 64 -22.75 -10.00 -14.38
CA THR A 64 -23.35 -9.82 -13.05
C THR A 64 -23.48 -8.36 -12.60
N ASN A 65 -22.72 -7.43 -13.21
CA ASN A 65 -22.87 -5.98 -12.97
C ASN A 65 -24.01 -5.36 -13.80
N TYR A 66 -24.39 -6.00 -14.90
CA TYR A 66 -25.46 -5.57 -15.80
C TYR A 66 -26.50 -6.67 -15.94
N GLN A 67 -27.10 -7.06 -14.81
CA GLN A 67 -27.99 -8.23 -14.73
C GLN A 67 -29.24 -8.03 -15.61
N SER A 68 -29.69 -6.79 -15.77
CA SER A 68 -30.83 -6.47 -16.65
C SER A 68 -30.61 -6.88 -18.11
N LEU A 69 -29.35 -6.93 -18.57
CA LEU A 69 -29.02 -7.34 -19.93
C LEU A 69 -29.21 -8.85 -20.16
N ASN A 70 -29.41 -9.62 -19.09
CA ASN A 70 -29.73 -11.06 -19.12
C ASN A 70 -28.82 -11.86 -20.07
N SER A 71 -27.51 -11.60 -20.02
CA SER A 71 -26.58 -12.16 -20.99
C SER A 71 -26.36 -13.66 -20.78
N LYS A 72 -25.94 -14.36 -21.84
CA LYS A 72 -25.66 -15.80 -21.78
C LYS A 72 -24.65 -16.17 -20.67
N PRO A 73 -23.50 -15.49 -20.49
CA PRO A 73 -22.57 -15.80 -19.40
C PRO A 73 -23.15 -15.68 -17.99
N PHE A 74 -24.11 -14.77 -17.78
CA PHE A 74 -24.81 -14.68 -16.50
C PHE A 74 -25.70 -15.90 -16.27
N ASN A 75 -26.49 -16.28 -17.28
CA ASN A 75 -27.38 -17.44 -17.19
C ASN A 75 -26.62 -18.75 -17.03
N ASP A 76 -25.54 -18.94 -17.80
CA ASP A 76 -24.67 -20.11 -17.70
C ASP A 76 -24.08 -20.24 -16.28
N TYR A 77 -23.61 -19.13 -15.70
CA TYR A 77 -23.09 -19.11 -14.34
C TYR A 77 -24.14 -19.52 -13.29
N ILE A 78 -25.37 -19.00 -13.41
CA ILE A 78 -26.47 -19.35 -12.50
C ILE A 78 -26.84 -20.85 -12.64
N GLU A 79 -26.84 -21.38 -13.86
CA GLU A 79 -27.12 -22.80 -14.12
C GLU A 79 -26.03 -23.73 -13.59
N GLU A 80 -24.75 -23.32 -13.69
CA GLU A 80 -23.60 -24.10 -13.22
C GLU A 80 -23.49 -24.13 -11.69
N GLU A 81 -23.65 -22.98 -11.03
CA GLU A 81 -23.46 -22.88 -9.57
C GLU A 81 -24.54 -23.67 -8.80
N LYS A 82 -25.78 -23.74 -9.30
CA LYS A 82 -26.95 -24.42 -8.68
C LYS A 82 -27.16 -24.16 -7.18
N ARG A 83 -26.52 -23.13 -6.64
CA ARG A 83 -26.46 -22.80 -5.21
C ARG A 83 -26.92 -21.37 -5.01
N ASP A 84 -27.85 -21.19 -4.10
CA ASP A 84 -28.31 -19.85 -3.73
C ASP A 84 -27.35 -19.24 -2.70
N ILE A 85 -26.35 -18.52 -3.20
CA ILE A 85 -25.37 -17.81 -2.36
C ILE A 85 -26.00 -16.75 -1.45
N SER A 86 -27.17 -16.22 -1.81
CA SER A 86 -27.82 -15.15 -1.06
C SER A 86 -28.29 -15.60 0.32
N ALA A 87 -28.59 -16.90 0.48
CA ALA A 87 -29.05 -17.49 1.73
C ALA A 87 -27.91 -17.82 2.72
N GLU A 88 -26.65 -17.80 2.27
CA GLU A 88 -25.49 -18.25 3.05
C GLU A 88 -24.53 -17.12 3.42
N LEU A 89 -24.99 -15.88 3.29
CA LEU A 89 -24.20 -14.70 3.61
C LEU A 89 -24.03 -14.54 5.12
N HIS A 90 -22.94 -13.86 5.50
CA HIS A 90 -22.57 -13.57 6.86
C HIS A 90 -23.76 -12.93 7.62
N PRO A 91 -24.04 -13.31 8.89
CA PRO A 91 -25.18 -12.79 9.66
C PRO A 91 -25.22 -11.27 9.87
N ARG A 92 -24.12 -10.58 9.56
CA ARG A 92 -24.04 -9.11 9.57
C ARG A 92 -24.71 -8.50 8.33
N LEU A 93 -24.78 -9.23 7.24
CA LEU A 93 -25.34 -8.77 5.98
C LEU A 93 -26.81 -9.18 5.85
N ILE A 94 -27.44 -8.75 4.77
CA ILE A 94 -28.77 -9.21 4.37
C ILE A 94 -28.63 -10.26 3.25
N PRO A 95 -29.59 -11.16 3.08
CA PRO A 95 -29.68 -11.98 1.87
C PRO A 95 -29.78 -11.08 0.65
N SER A 96 -28.83 -11.20 -0.28
CA SER A 96 -28.77 -10.37 -1.47
C SER A 96 -27.90 -11.03 -2.55
N LYS A 97 -28.18 -10.66 -3.81
CA LYS A 97 -27.35 -11.01 -4.97
C LYS A 97 -26.45 -9.83 -5.41
N ASP A 98 -26.50 -8.71 -4.68
CA ASP A 98 -25.68 -7.54 -4.95
C ASP A 98 -24.20 -7.86 -4.74
N GLN A 99 -23.38 -7.47 -5.73
CA GLN A 99 -21.96 -7.80 -5.75
C GLN A 99 -21.19 -7.20 -4.56
N TYR A 100 -21.57 -6.03 -4.05
CA TYR A 100 -20.88 -5.39 -2.93
C TYR A 100 -21.21 -6.07 -1.62
N ILE A 101 -22.45 -6.50 -1.42
CA ILE A 101 -22.84 -7.32 -0.26
C ILE A 101 -22.09 -8.66 -0.31
N ILE A 102 -22.04 -9.27 -1.49
CA ILE A 102 -21.27 -10.47 -1.76
C ILE A 102 -19.78 -10.29 -1.40
N LEU A 103 -19.17 -9.19 -1.84
CA LEU A 103 -17.77 -8.89 -1.54
C LEU A 103 -17.56 -8.70 -0.03
N ALA A 104 -18.47 -7.99 0.63
CA ALA A 104 -18.45 -7.78 2.08
C ALA A 104 -18.53 -9.10 2.85
N ASP A 105 -19.30 -10.09 2.38
CA ASP A 105 -19.37 -11.42 2.99
C ASP A 105 -18.00 -12.11 3.01
N VAL A 106 -17.28 -12.05 1.88
CA VAL A 106 -15.93 -12.61 1.79
C VAL A 106 -14.97 -11.90 2.74
N LEU A 107 -15.04 -10.56 2.81
CA LEU A 107 -14.21 -9.78 3.73
C LEU A 107 -14.51 -10.12 5.19
N LEU A 108 -15.78 -10.23 5.58
CA LEU A 108 -16.16 -10.59 6.95
C LEU A 108 -15.72 -12.00 7.32
N LYS A 109 -16.02 -12.99 6.48
CA LYS A 109 -15.62 -14.40 6.73
C LYS A 109 -14.10 -14.56 6.79
N THR A 110 -13.36 -13.88 5.92
CA THR A 110 -11.89 -13.92 5.96
C THR A 110 -11.32 -13.15 7.15
N LYS A 111 -11.93 -12.04 7.56
CA LYS A 111 -11.57 -11.35 8.80
C LYS A 111 -11.72 -12.27 10.01
N GLU A 112 -12.87 -12.92 10.18
CA GLU A 112 -13.09 -13.82 11.32
C GLU A 112 -12.09 -14.97 11.38
N LEU A 113 -11.74 -15.53 10.21
CA LEU A 113 -10.82 -16.66 10.14
C LEU A 113 -9.35 -16.29 10.33
N TYR A 114 -8.91 -15.15 9.77
CA TYR A 114 -7.48 -14.83 9.63
C TYR A 114 -7.07 -13.55 10.35
N PHE A 115 -8.00 -12.67 10.66
CA PHE A 115 -7.76 -11.37 11.29
C PHE A 115 -8.76 -11.06 12.43
N PRO A 116 -9.04 -12.00 13.35
CA PRO A 116 -10.16 -11.88 14.30
C PRO A 116 -10.04 -10.63 15.19
N GLU A 117 -8.81 -10.28 15.59
CA GLU A 117 -8.52 -9.15 16.48
C GLU A 117 -8.23 -7.84 15.74
N ASN A 118 -8.11 -7.87 14.40
CA ASN A 118 -7.73 -6.67 13.65
C ASN A 118 -8.98 -5.83 13.29
N GLN A 119 -9.13 -4.70 13.99
CA GLN A 119 -10.24 -3.78 13.75
C GLN A 119 -10.11 -3.03 12.42
N ASP A 120 -8.89 -2.82 11.91
CA ASP A 120 -8.65 -2.11 10.65
C ASP A 120 -9.16 -2.90 9.43
N CYS A 121 -9.37 -4.20 9.57
CA CYS A 121 -9.91 -5.08 8.54
C CYS A 121 -11.44 -5.25 8.64
N ASP A 122 -12.13 -4.51 9.51
CA ASP A 122 -13.58 -4.62 9.62
C ASP A 122 -14.33 -3.97 8.46
N VAL A 123 -15.47 -4.54 8.08
CA VAL A 123 -16.33 -3.96 7.06
C VAL A 123 -17.16 -2.83 7.65
N ASN A 124 -16.88 -1.60 7.23
CA ASN A 124 -17.70 -0.43 7.53
C ASN A 124 -18.98 -0.46 6.68
N ILE A 125 -20.12 -0.73 7.32
CA ILE A 125 -21.42 -0.85 6.65
C ILE A 125 -21.90 0.48 6.06
N GLU A 126 -21.62 1.62 6.71
CA GLU A 126 -22.00 2.92 6.14
C GLU A 126 -21.23 3.21 4.85
N GLU A 127 -19.93 2.90 4.81
CA GLU A 127 -19.13 3.03 3.59
C GLU A 127 -19.57 2.05 2.50
N LEU A 128 -19.91 0.81 2.86
CA LEU A 128 -20.49 -0.16 1.95
C LEU A 128 -21.77 0.39 1.29
N LEU A 129 -22.69 0.94 2.08
CA LEU A 129 -23.93 1.55 1.57
C LEU A 129 -23.66 2.76 0.66
N LYS A 130 -22.67 3.61 1.00
CA LYS A 130 -22.25 4.72 0.12
C LYS A 130 -21.75 4.22 -1.22
N ARG A 131 -20.92 3.16 -1.23
CA ARG A 131 -20.40 2.53 -2.46
C ARG A 131 -21.50 1.92 -3.31
N MET A 132 -22.48 1.24 -2.70
CA MET A 132 -23.66 0.72 -3.39
C MET A 132 -24.48 1.86 -4.01
N SER A 133 -24.72 2.94 -3.26
CA SER A 133 -25.52 4.10 -3.71
C SER A 133 -24.91 4.78 -4.94
N LEU A 134 -23.59 4.94 -4.98
CA LEU A 134 -22.86 5.51 -6.12
C LEU A 134 -23.02 4.69 -7.42
N ARG A 135 -23.42 3.41 -7.31
CA ARG A 135 -23.50 2.48 -8.43
C ARG A 135 -24.91 2.09 -8.84
N LEU A 136 -25.93 2.67 -8.20
CA LEU A 136 -27.35 2.39 -8.50
C LEU A 136 -27.69 2.52 -9.99
N ASN A 137 -27.01 3.41 -10.71
CA ASN A 137 -27.23 3.65 -12.15
C ASN A 137 -26.19 2.98 -13.06
N VAL A 138 -25.34 2.09 -12.55
CA VAL A 138 -24.50 1.24 -13.40
C VAL A 138 -25.39 0.34 -14.25
N ASP A 139 -26.43 -0.22 -13.65
CA ASP A 139 -27.48 -0.96 -14.34
C ASP A 139 -28.86 -0.39 -13.95
N PRO A 140 -29.41 0.57 -14.74
CA PRO A 140 -30.71 1.15 -14.46
C PRO A 140 -31.86 0.14 -14.38
N GLY A 141 -31.76 -1.00 -15.07
CA GLY A 141 -32.75 -2.07 -15.00
C GLY A 141 -32.78 -2.78 -13.64
N SER A 142 -31.65 -2.81 -12.93
CA SER A 142 -31.51 -3.39 -11.58
C SER A 142 -31.69 -2.37 -10.45
N TYR A 143 -31.89 -1.08 -10.77
CA TYR A 143 -31.91 0.04 -9.83
C TYR A 143 -32.81 -0.20 -8.60
N GLU A 144 -34.05 -0.62 -8.80
CA GLU A 144 -35.02 -0.79 -7.69
C GLU A 144 -34.63 -1.94 -6.76
N ASN A 145 -34.07 -3.02 -7.32
CA ASN A 145 -33.62 -4.17 -6.53
C ASN A 145 -32.43 -3.77 -5.66
N THR A 146 -31.41 -3.12 -6.23
CA THR A 146 -30.25 -2.63 -5.48
C THR A 146 -30.65 -1.58 -4.45
N LEU A 147 -31.58 -0.67 -4.79
CA LEU A 147 -32.07 0.33 -3.84
C LEU A 147 -32.82 -0.32 -2.67
N ASN A 148 -33.57 -1.39 -2.93
CA ASN A 148 -34.22 -2.16 -1.88
C ASN A 148 -33.19 -2.82 -0.94
N ASP A 149 -32.13 -3.41 -1.49
CA ASP A 149 -31.05 -3.99 -0.69
C ASP A 149 -30.33 -2.94 0.18
N ILE A 150 -30.06 -1.76 -0.37
CA ILE A 150 -29.54 -0.60 0.39
C ILE A 150 -30.47 -0.26 1.55
N LYS A 151 -31.78 -0.17 1.31
CA LYS A 151 -32.77 0.18 2.34
C LYS A 151 -32.82 -0.88 3.45
N LEU A 152 -32.84 -2.16 3.10
CA LEU A 152 -32.88 -3.27 4.06
C LEU A 152 -31.62 -3.32 4.92
N LEU A 153 -30.44 -3.16 4.31
CA LEU A 153 -29.18 -3.17 5.06
C LEU A 153 -29.02 -1.90 5.92
N ALA A 154 -29.42 -0.73 5.41
CA ALA A 154 -29.44 0.51 6.18
C ALA A 154 -30.37 0.42 7.39
N GLN A 155 -31.58 -0.15 7.21
CA GLN A 155 -32.52 -0.40 8.29
C GLN A 155 -31.93 -1.31 9.36
N LYS A 156 -31.27 -2.40 8.96
CA LYS A 156 -30.63 -3.35 9.89
C LYS A 156 -29.59 -2.70 10.83
N TYR A 157 -28.93 -1.65 10.36
CA TYR A 157 -27.89 -0.92 11.10
C TYR A 157 -28.33 0.46 11.59
N GLU A 158 -29.63 0.78 11.48
CA GLU A 158 -30.19 2.07 11.88
C GLU A 158 -29.49 3.28 11.21
N ILE A 159 -29.01 3.10 9.97
CA ILE A 159 -28.34 4.14 9.20
C ILE A 159 -29.40 4.95 8.43
N PRO A 160 -29.56 6.26 8.67
CA PRO A 160 -30.53 7.07 7.95
C PRO A 160 -30.17 7.17 6.46
N LEU A 161 -31.16 6.96 5.58
CA LEU A 161 -30.97 7.10 4.13
C LEU A 161 -30.50 8.50 3.72
N SER A 162 -30.78 9.53 4.52
CA SER A 162 -30.30 10.89 4.29
C SER A 162 -28.77 11.04 4.35
N ARG A 163 -28.06 10.07 4.93
CA ARG A 163 -26.58 10.00 4.89
C ARG A 163 -26.03 9.43 3.58
N LEU A 164 -26.91 8.85 2.75
CA LEU A 164 -26.55 8.22 1.49
C LEU A 164 -26.88 9.19 0.36
N ASN A 165 -25.93 9.40 -0.54
CA ASN A 165 -26.18 10.13 -1.78
C ASN A 165 -26.84 9.18 -2.78
N ILE A 166 -28.18 9.08 -2.74
CA ILE A 166 -28.97 8.21 -3.61
C ILE A 166 -29.32 8.99 -4.88
N PRO A 167 -28.68 8.73 -6.04
CA PRO A 167 -28.99 9.42 -7.28
C PRO A 167 -30.36 8.97 -7.81
N PRO A 168 -31.11 9.84 -8.51
CA PRO A 168 -32.34 9.42 -9.20
C PRO A 168 -32.03 8.38 -10.27
N LYS A 169 -33.00 7.49 -10.54
CA LYS A 169 -32.90 6.49 -11.60
C LYS A 169 -32.72 7.17 -12.97
N ARG A 170 -31.70 6.74 -13.73
CA ARG A 170 -31.47 7.18 -15.11
C ARG A 170 -32.37 6.40 -16.08
N MET A 171 -32.70 7.02 -17.21
CA MET A 171 -33.33 6.30 -18.32
C MET A 171 -32.35 5.27 -18.90
N GLU A 172 -32.87 4.17 -19.44
CA GLU A 172 -32.06 3.10 -20.03
C GLU A 172 -31.39 3.59 -21.33
N GLU A 173 -30.20 4.19 -21.18
CA GLU A 173 -29.26 4.37 -22.29
C GLU A 173 -28.04 3.50 -22.00
N HIS A 174 -27.96 2.35 -22.67
CA HIS A 174 -26.81 1.46 -22.61
C HIS A 174 -25.75 1.91 -23.61
N GLU A 175 -25.16 3.08 -23.38
CA GLU A 175 -23.91 3.42 -24.06
C GLU A 175 -22.75 2.64 -23.41
N PRO A 176 -21.92 1.94 -24.19
CA PRO A 176 -20.72 1.31 -23.65
C PRO A 176 -19.87 2.38 -22.97
N PRO A 177 -19.49 2.19 -21.69
CA PRO A 177 -18.73 3.21 -20.99
C PRO A 177 -17.39 3.41 -21.70
N GLN A 178 -17.02 4.67 -21.90
CA GLN A 178 -15.76 5.14 -22.46
C GLN A 178 -15.27 6.29 -21.58
N ASP A 179 -14.02 6.72 -21.76
CA ASP A 179 -13.37 7.85 -21.08
C ASP A 179 -12.74 7.56 -19.69
N PRO A 180 -11.91 8.49 -19.17
CA PRO A 180 -11.41 8.43 -17.80
C PRO A 180 -12.55 8.58 -16.79
N PHE A 181 -12.57 7.68 -15.81
CA PHE A 181 -13.43 7.78 -14.63
C PHE A 181 -12.64 8.46 -13.51
N ALA A 182 -13.12 9.61 -13.07
CA ALA A 182 -12.58 10.35 -11.94
C ALA A 182 -13.34 10.04 -10.65
N GLU A 183 -12.61 9.91 -9.56
CA GLU A 183 -13.13 9.92 -8.19
C GLU A 183 -13.62 11.33 -7.82
N PRO A 184 -14.41 11.50 -6.74
CA PRO A 184 -14.90 12.81 -6.31
C PRO A 184 -13.79 13.86 -6.02
N ASN A 185 -12.57 13.41 -5.75
CA ASN A 185 -11.40 14.29 -5.54
C ASN A 185 -10.69 14.67 -6.85
N GLY A 186 -11.22 14.29 -8.01
CA GLY A 186 -10.65 14.57 -9.33
C GLY A 186 -9.57 13.58 -9.79
N ALA A 187 -9.16 12.63 -8.96
CA ALA A 187 -8.19 11.62 -9.36
C ALA A 187 -8.80 10.60 -10.31
N ILE A 188 -8.11 10.27 -11.41
CA ILE A 188 -8.56 9.23 -12.35
C ILE A 188 -8.38 7.85 -11.70
N SER A 189 -9.48 7.14 -11.43
CA SER A 189 -9.44 5.77 -10.89
C SER A 189 -9.41 4.68 -11.96
N SER A 190 -9.95 4.96 -13.15
CA SER A 190 -9.86 4.04 -14.29
C SER A 190 -9.94 4.76 -15.63
N LEU A 191 -9.43 4.12 -16.67
CA LEU A 191 -9.56 4.57 -18.06
C LEU A 191 -10.24 3.45 -18.84
N ILE A 192 -11.42 3.74 -19.41
CA ILE A 192 -12.15 2.77 -20.23
C ILE A 192 -11.95 3.10 -21.70
N ILE A 193 -11.41 2.13 -22.43
CA ILE A 193 -11.04 2.28 -23.84
C ILE A 193 -11.93 1.37 -24.67
N ASN A 194 -12.53 1.94 -25.71
CA ASN A 194 -13.24 1.16 -26.70
C ASN A 194 -12.22 0.37 -27.54
N CYS A 195 -12.19 -0.95 -27.33
CA CYS A 195 -11.27 -1.85 -28.02
C CYS A 195 -11.46 -1.83 -29.54
N GLU A 196 -12.69 -1.70 -30.05
CA GLU A 196 -12.94 -1.66 -31.49
C GLU A 196 -12.33 -0.40 -32.13
N GLN A 197 -12.58 0.77 -31.52
CA GLN A 197 -11.99 2.04 -31.97
C GLN A 197 -10.46 2.03 -31.88
N ALA A 198 -9.91 1.43 -30.81
CA ALA A 198 -8.47 1.31 -30.59
C ALA A 198 -7.83 0.15 -31.37
N ARG A 199 -8.60 -0.61 -32.16
CA ARG A 199 -8.15 -1.80 -32.91
C ARG A 199 -7.46 -2.86 -32.03
N ILE A 200 -8.01 -3.08 -30.85
CA ILE A 200 -7.60 -4.11 -29.89
C ILE A 200 -8.55 -5.30 -30.04
N SER A 201 -8.04 -6.42 -30.52
CA SER A 201 -8.77 -7.68 -30.67
C SER A 201 -8.38 -8.74 -29.64
N ASP A 202 -7.27 -8.55 -28.92
CA ASP A 202 -6.76 -9.55 -27.99
C ASP A 202 -6.04 -8.96 -26.76
N VAL A 203 -5.72 -9.83 -25.82
CA VAL A 203 -5.08 -9.47 -24.54
C VAL A 203 -3.65 -8.96 -24.74
N ALA A 204 -2.93 -9.44 -25.75
CA ALA A 204 -1.56 -9.01 -26.01
C ALA A 204 -1.55 -7.55 -26.50
N GLN A 205 -2.45 -7.21 -27.42
CA GLN A 205 -2.66 -5.84 -27.89
C GLN A 205 -3.15 -4.92 -26.76
N ALA A 206 -4.05 -5.40 -25.90
CA ALA A 206 -4.49 -4.64 -24.74
C ALA A 206 -3.34 -4.36 -23.77
N ALA A 207 -2.45 -5.33 -23.56
CA ALA A 207 -1.25 -5.18 -22.73
C ALA A 207 -0.23 -4.21 -23.35
N LEU A 208 -0.05 -4.23 -24.66
CA LEU A 208 0.78 -3.27 -25.38
C LEU A 208 0.23 -1.84 -25.28
N LEU A 209 -1.09 -1.67 -25.42
CA LEU A 209 -1.72 -0.37 -25.21
C LEU A 209 -1.52 0.10 -23.77
N ALA A 210 -1.77 -0.76 -22.79
CA ALA A 210 -1.53 -0.45 -21.38
C ALA A 210 -0.05 -0.09 -21.13
N GLN A 211 0.89 -0.72 -21.81
CA GLN A 211 2.31 -0.36 -21.73
C GLN A 211 2.57 1.04 -22.29
N GLY A 212 1.93 1.43 -23.39
CA GLY A 212 2.12 2.72 -24.06
C GLY A 212 1.49 3.91 -23.34
N ILE A 213 0.36 3.72 -22.66
CA ILE A 213 -0.36 4.80 -21.95
C ILE A 213 0.11 5.01 -20.51
N LEU A 214 0.69 3.99 -19.89
CA LEU A 214 1.18 4.07 -18.52
C LEU A 214 2.59 4.67 -18.50
N PRO A 215 2.98 5.42 -17.45
CA PRO A 215 4.29 6.04 -17.41
C PRO A 215 5.44 5.00 -17.50
N PRO A 216 6.66 5.43 -17.86
CA PRO A 216 7.76 4.51 -18.14
C PRO A 216 8.21 3.76 -16.87
N LYS A 217 8.72 2.53 -17.05
CA LYS A 217 9.03 1.59 -15.96
C LYS A 217 9.99 2.14 -14.88
N HIS A 218 10.90 3.05 -15.25
CA HIS A 218 11.87 3.65 -14.33
C HIS A 218 11.26 4.71 -13.39
N ALA A 219 10.05 5.19 -13.67
CA ALA A 219 9.30 6.04 -12.76
C ALA A 219 8.67 5.25 -11.59
N PHE A 220 8.89 3.93 -11.48
CA PHE A 220 8.20 3.07 -10.52
C PHE A 220 9.12 2.14 -9.75
N ILE A 221 8.95 2.14 -8.43
CA ILE A 221 9.67 1.29 -7.48
C ILE A 221 8.81 0.04 -7.20
N LEU A 222 9.34 -1.13 -7.53
CA LEU A 222 8.85 -2.40 -6.97
C LEU A 222 9.28 -2.46 -5.51
N LYS A 223 8.33 -2.38 -4.57
CA LYS A 223 8.63 -2.55 -3.14
C LYS A 223 8.49 -4.04 -2.78
N ILE A 224 9.54 -4.64 -2.23
CA ILE A 224 9.43 -5.91 -1.52
C ILE A 224 8.83 -5.58 -0.16
N LYS A 225 7.58 -5.99 0.08
CA LYS A 225 6.97 -5.91 1.41
C LYS A 225 7.14 -7.26 2.09
N SER A 226 7.65 -7.26 3.32
CA SER A 226 7.39 -8.37 4.24
C SER A 226 5.97 -8.21 4.77
N ALA A 227 5.23 -9.31 4.92
CA ALA A 227 3.99 -9.27 5.69
C ALA A 227 4.30 -8.74 7.10
N TYR A 228 3.39 -7.95 7.68
CA TYR A 228 3.41 -7.68 9.12
C TYR A 228 3.45 -9.03 9.86
N PRO A 229 4.12 -9.15 11.03
CA PRO A 229 4.02 -10.35 11.83
C PRO A 229 2.58 -10.49 12.30
N VAL A 230 1.80 -11.29 11.57
CA VAL A 230 0.49 -11.76 12.03
C VAL A 230 0.75 -12.69 13.19
N ILE A 231 0.12 -12.39 14.32
CA ILE A 231 0.18 -13.15 15.56
C ILE A 231 -0.24 -14.60 15.27
N PHE A 232 0.73 -15.51 15.31
CA PHE A 232 0.51 -16.94 15.14
C PHE A 232 0.35 -17.58 16.53
N GLN A 233 -0.84 -18.11 16.81
CA GLN A 233 -1.14 -19.10 17.85
C GLN A 233 -0.29 -19.03 19.14
N GLY A 234 -0.48 -18.00 19.97
CA GLY A 234 -0.12 -18.05 21.39
C GLY A 234 1.35 -18.34 21.74
N ARG A 235 2.29 -18.27 20.79
CA ARG A 235 3.72 -18.22 21.07
C ARG A 235 4.21 -16.81 20.75
N LYS A 236 4.52 -16.05 21.80
CA LYS A 236 5.38 -14.87 21.71
C LYS A 236 6.67 -15.29 21.01
N ILE A 237 6.79 -15.02 19.73
CA ILE A 237 8.08 -14.71 19.12
C ILE A 237 8.10 -13.19 19.04
N GLU A 238 8.37 -12.56 20.18
CA GLU A 238 8.95 -11.23 20.16
C GLU A 238 10.33 -11.37 19.52
N GLN A 239 10.40 -11.25 18.20
CA GLN A 239 11.55 -10.60 17.60
C GLN A 239 11.15 -9.15 17.38
N THR A 240 11.16 -8.41 18.49
CA THR A 240 11.34 -6.96 18.46
C THR A 240 12.66 -6.75 17.72
N PHE A 241 12.61 -6.55 16.41
CA PHE A 241 13.78 -6.08 15.69
C PHE A 241 14.12 -4.73 16.32
N SER A 242 15.28 -4.65 16.97
CA SER A 242 15.74 -3.37 17.49
C SER A 242 15.86 -2.39 16.31
N VAL A 243 15.75 -1.09 16.57
CA VAL A 243 16.02 -0.03 15.56
C VAL A 243 17.31 -0.34 14.79
N GLN A 244 18.30 -0.92 15.48
CA GLN A 244 19.54 -1.40 14.90
C GLN A 244 19.37 -2.43 13.78
N GLN A 245 18.55 -3.46 13.98
CA GLN A 245 18.34 -4.50 12.98
C GLN A 245 17.49 -4.01 11.80
N THR A 246 16.56 -3.08 12.04
CA THR A 246 15.75 -2.46 10.97
C THR A 246 16.62 -1.59 10.07
N VAL A 247 17.39 -0.66 10.66
CA VAL A 247 18.23 0.30 9.91
C VAL A 247 19.37 -0.42 9.18
N SER A 248 19.92 -1.49 9.75
CA SER A 248 21.00 -2.29 9.12
C SER A 248 20.53 -3.19 7.98
N SER A 249 19.25 -3.20 7.64
CA SER A 249 18.73 -4.05 6.57
C SER A 249 18.89 -3.38 5.20
N GLY A 250 19.27 -4.15 4.18
CA GLY A 250 19.27 -3.65 2.79
C GLY A 250 17.89 -3.17 2.31
N ARG A 251 16.81 -3.59 2.99
CA ARG A 251 15.45 -3.07 2.79
C ARG A 251 15.35 -1.59 3.17
N PHE A 252 15.83 -1.22 4.36
CA PHE A 252 15.78 0.16 4.85
C PHE A 252 16.50 1.11 3.90
N LEU A 253 17.69 0.73 3.43
CA LEU A 253 18.44 1.50 2.44
C LEU A 253 17.65 1.69 1.13
N ASN A 254 17.05 0.63 0.59
CA ASN A 254 16.29 0.72 -0.66
C ASN A 254 15.01 1.58 -0.51
N GLU A 255 14.33 1.49 0.64
CA GLU A 255 13.17 2.33 0.92
C GLU A 255 13.54 3.81 1.02
N LEU A 256 14.65 4.12 1.70
CA LEU A 256 15.19 5.48 1.77
C LEU A 256 15.56 6.03 0.39
N ILE A 257 16.34 5.29 -0.41
CA ILE A 257 16.72 5.71 -1.78
C ILE A 257 15.46 6.04 -2.59
N GLY A 258 14.43 5.19 -2.50
CA GLY A 258 13.17 5.43 -3.15
C GLY A 258 12.47 6.71 -2.70
N CYS A 259 12.49 6.99 -1.39
CA CYS A 259 11.90 8.19 -0.80
C CYS A 259 12.66 9.45 -1.21
N VAL A 260 13.99 9.41 -1.22
CA VAL A 260 14.86 10.51 -1.69
C VAL A 260 14.60 10.81 -3.17
N ASN A 261 14.48 9.80 -4.02
CA ASN A 261 14.18 10.00 -5.43
C ASN A 261 12.82 10.68 -5.64
N LEU A 262 11.80 10.29 -4.87
CA LEU A 262 10.49 10.94 -4.94
C LEU A 262 10.56 12.39 -4.49
N TYR A 263 11.28 12.66 -3.41
CA TYR A 263 11.48 14.01 -2.91
C TYR A 263 12.20 14.90 -3.94
N GLN A 264 13.19 14.38 -4.65
CA GLN A 264 13.87 15.13 -5.71
C GLN A 264 12.98 15.42 -6.93
N ILE A 265 11.97 14.59 -7.19
CA ILE A 265 11.01 14.79 -8.28
C ILE A 265 9.95 15.83 -7.87
N GLU A 266 9.41 15.71 -6.66
CA GLU A 266 8.36 16.58 -6.13
C GLU A 266 8.64 16.95 -4.66
N PRO A 267 9.49 17.96 -4.41
CA PRO A 267 9.88 18.35 -3.05
C PRO A 267 8.70 18.86 -2.19
N SER A 268 7.62 19.32 -2.84
CA SER A 268 6.41 19.82 -2.18
C SER A 268 5.47 18.74 -1.66
N ASP A 269 5.74 17.44 -1.93
CA ASP A 269 4.91 16.35 -1.38
C ASP A 269 5.16 16.18 0.13
N LEU A 270 4.20 16.67 0.92
CA LEU A 270 4.26 16.63 2.38
C LEU A 270 4.31 15.20 2.96
N LEU A 271 3.79 14.20 2.26
CA LEU A 271 3.84 12.80 2.72
C LEU A 271 5.24 12.23 2.54
N VAL A 272 5.89 12.52 1.41
CA VAL A 272 7.27 12.11 1.13
C VAL A 272 8.22 12.79 2.12
N LEU A 273 8.03 14.08 2.40
CA LEU A 273 8.82 14.80 3.39
C LEU A 273 8.67 14.20 4.80
N ALA A 274 7.44 13.88 5.20
CA ALA A 274 7.19 13.24 6.50
C ALA A 274 7.83 11.85 6.62
N ASP A 275 7.90 11.08 5.54
CA ASP A 275 8.59 9.79 5.54
C ASP A 275 10.11 9.95 5.59
N LEU A 276 10.69 10.92 4.86
CA LEU A 276 12.12 11.26 4.98
C LEU A 276 12.50 11.69 6.40
N GLN A 277 11.65 12.46 7.10
CA GLN A 277 11.87 12.83 8.50
C GLN A 277 11.94 11.60 9.42
N LYS A 278 11.13 10.57 9.18
CA LYS A 278 11.20 9.30 9.93
C LYS A 278 12.50 8.55 9.64
N PHE A 279 12.90 8.45 8.36
CA PHE A 279 14.17 7.81 7.99
C PHE A 279 15.36 8.53 8.65
N ARG A 280 15.39 9.87 8.57
CA ARG A 280 16.37 10.73 9.23
C ARG A 280 16.48 10.42 10.72
N LYS A 281 15.35 10.34 11.43
CA LYS A 281 15.32 10.04 12.86
C LYS A 281 15.84 8.64 13.17
N HIS A 282 15.43 7.63 12.41
CA HIS A 282 15.89 6.25 12.63
C HIS A 282 17.40 6.09 12.43
N ILE A 283 17.99 6.74 11.43
CA ILE A 283 19.44 6.72 11.21
C ILE A 283 20.17 7.44 12.35
N ALA A 284 19.67 8.61 12.76
CA ALA A 284 20.26 9.35 13.88
C ALA A 284 20.23 8.54 15.20
N ASP A 285 19.12 7.86 15.48
CA ASP A 285 18.99 6.98 16.65
C ASP A 285 19.88 5.75 16.54
N PHE A 286 20.05 5.21 15.34
CA PHE A 286 21.00 4.11 15.10
C PHE A 286 22.42 4.54 15.51
N TRP A 287 22.88 5.68 15.00
CA TRP A 287 24.23 6.15 15.29
C TRP A 287 24.47 6.44 16.76
N GLN A 288 23.48 6.94 17.49
CA GLN A 288 23.64 7.17 18.94
C GLN A 288 23.79 5.88 19.77
N ASN A 289 23.24 4.76 19.28
CA ASN A 289 23.10 3.54 20.07
C ASN A 289 24.03 2.40 19.63
N VAL A 290 24.66 2.49 18.46
CA VAL A 290 25.59 1.46 17.99
C VAL A 290 26.84 1.38 18.89
N PRO A 291 27.41 0.19 19.17
CA PRO A 291 28.69 0.07 19.86
C PRO A 291 29.81 0.75 19.07
N THR A 292 30.70 1.49 19.75
CA THR A 292 31.78 2.25 19.09
C THR A 292 32.71 1.34 18.27
N GLU A 293 32.97 0.13 18.74
CA GLU A 293 33.85 -0.84 18.07
C GLU A 293 33.27 -1.33 16.73
N ALA A 294 31.95 -1.24 16.56
CA ALA A 294 31.25 -1.66 15.34
C ALA A 294 30.99 -0.51 14.37
N LEU A 295 31.27 0.74 14.76
CA LEU A 295 30.88 1.94 14.04
C LEU A 295 31.43 1.98 12.60
N GLU A 296 32.71 1.68 12.42
CA GLU A 296 33.36 1.63 11.10
C GLU A 296 32.72 0.59 10.18
N SER A 297 32.44 -0.60 10.72
CA SER A 297 31.82 -1.70 9.96
C SER A 297 30.42 -1.32 9.47
N PHE A 298 29.59 -0.70 10.33
CA PHE A 298 28.26 -0.24 9.95
C PHE A 298 28.31 0.95 8.97
N TYR A 299 29.30 1.83 9.11
CA TYR A 299 29.50 2.97 8.20
C TYR A 299 29.97 2.53 6.81
N ALA A 300 30.79 1.48 6.72
CA ALA A 300 31.17 0.85 5.46
C ALA A 300 30.01 0.07 4.81
N GLY A 301 29.03 -0.36 5.62
CA GLY A 301 27.87 -1.14 5.19
C GLY A 301 26.68 -0.31 4.67
N ASP A 302 25.50 -0.92 4.70
CA ASP A 302 24.27 -0.33 4.16
C ASP A 302 23.77 0.86 4.98
N VAL A 303 24.07 0.93 6.29
CA VAL A 303 23.69 2.07 7.13
C VAL A 303 24.46 3.33 6.72
N GLY A 304 25.78 3.25 6.53
CA GLY A 304 26.53 4.40 6.03
C GLY A 304 26.17 4.79 4.59
N LYS A 305 25.75 3.85 3.75
CA LYS A 305 25.15 4.21 2.45
C LYS A 305 23.84 4.97 2.62
N ALA A 306 23.00 4.56 3.56
CA ALA A 306 21.73 5.24 3.85
C ALA A 306 22.00 6.67 4.36
N ASP A 307 22.95 6.80 5.28
CA ASP A 307 23.43 8.08 5.81
C ASP A 307 23.87 9.04 4.68
N ARG A 308 24.80 8.61 3.83
CA ARG A 308 25.26 9.38 2.66
C ARG A 308 24.13 9.74 1.69
N THR A 309 23.21 8.81 1.45
CA THR A 309 22.06 9.02 0.55
C THR A 309 21.16 10.15 1.07
N LEU A 310 20.93 10.19 2.38
CA LEU A 310 20.14 11.25 2.98
C LEU A 310 20.89 12.59 2.94
N LEU A 311 22.20 12.60 3.20
CA LEU A 311 23.02 13.81 3.15
C LEU A 311 23.08 14.46 1.76
N SER A 312 22.93 13.66 0.70
CA SER A 312 22.84 14.14 -0.69
C SER A 312 21.42 14.47 -1.17
N SER A 313 20.40 14.34 -0.31
CA SER A 313 18.98 14.51 -0.70
C SER A 313 18.45 15.95 -0.63
N GLU A 314 19.28 16.93 -0.25
CA GLU A 314 18.88 18.34 0.00
C GLU A 314 17.88 18.54 1.16
N MET A 315 17.35 17.47 1.76
CA MET A 315 16.42 17.50 2.90
C MET A 315 16.97 18.20 4.16
N LYS A 316 18.29 18.40 4.25
CA LYS A 316 18.93 19.17 5.33
C LYS A 316 18.64 20.67 5.25
N ASP A 317 18.18 21.16 4.10
CA ASP A 317 17.82 22.56 3.89
C ASP A 317 16.34 22.83 4.23
N GLU A 318 15.55 21.77 4.48
CA GLU A 318 14.17 21.86 4.95
C GLU A 318 14.08 22.36 6.40
N PRO A 319 13.04 23.14 6.76
CA PRO A 319 12.82 23.58 8.12
C PRO A 319 12.66 22.39 9.08
N LEU A 320 13.46 22.38 10.14
CA LEU A 320 13.31 21.40 11.22
C LEU A 320 12.01 21.62 11.99
N THR A 321 11.30 20.53 12.28
CA THR A 321 10.14 20.55 13.19
C THR A 321 10.58 20.91 14.61
N ALA A 322 9.65 21.33 15.47
CA ALA A 322 9.94 21.65 16.88
C ALA A 322 10.60 20.47 17.63
N ASN A 323 10.18 19.23 17.32
CA ASN A 323 10.76 18.03 17.93
C ASN A 323 12.19 17.77 17.45
N GLU A 324 12.47 18.01 16.16
CA GLU A 324 13.81 17.85 15.61
C GLU A 324 14.76 18.94 16.12
N GLN A 325 14.28 20.18 16.28
CA GLN A 325 15.06 21.26 16.88
C GLN A 325 15.50 20.91 18.31
N ALA A 326 14.58 20.38 19.13
CA ALA A 326 14.90 19.94 20.49
C ALA A 326 15.93 18.80 20.50
N PHE A 327 15.73 17.79 19.64
CA PHE A 327 16.63 16.65 19.50
C PHE A 327 18.04 17.07 19.04
N VAL A 328 18.14 17.94 18.05
CA VAL A 328 19.41 18.44 17.53
C VAL A 328 20.13 19.35 18.55
N GLY A 329 19.38 20.11 19.34
CA GLY A 329 19.91 20.86 20.48
C GLY A 329 20.60 19.94 21.51
N GLU A 330 20.05 18.76 21.76
CA GLU A 330 20.67 17.75 22.62
C GLU A 330 21.95 17.17 22.01
N LEU A 331 21.94 16.84 20.71
CA LEU A 331 23.12 16.32 20.01
C LEU A 331 24.29 17.32 20.07
N THR A 332 24.03 18.58 19.74
CA THR A 332 25.06 19.64 19.71
C THR A 332 25.62 19.96 21.10
N ALA A 333 24.77 20.03 22.13
CA ALA A 333 25.23 20.20 23.50
C ALA A 333 26.16 19.07 23.98
N ASN A 334 26.05 17.86 23.42
CA ASN A 334 26.96 16.75 23.73
C ASN A 334 28.27 16.77 22.92
N ILE A 335 28.28 17.39 21.73
CA ILE A 335 29.50 17.61 20.94
C ILE A 335 30.43 18.61 21.65
N ASP A 336 29.90 19.74 22.12
CA ASP A 336 30.70 20.82 22.71
C ASP A 336 31.32 20.47 24.06
N LYS A 337 30.69 19.57 24.83
CA LYS A 337 31.13 19.23 26.18
C LYS A 337 32.38 18.32 26.23
N LYS A 338 33.01 17.98 25.09
CA LYS A 338 34.17 17.06 25.01
C LYS A 338 33.95 15.72 25.75
N VAL A 339 32.69 15.29 25.92
CA VAL A 339 32.27 14.34 26.97
C VAL A 339 32.83 12.93 26.82
N ASN A 340 33.22 12.51 25.62
CA ASN A 340 34.03 11.31 25.43
C ASN A 340 34.51 11.34 23.98
N GLN A 341 35.81 11.37 23.71
CA GLN A 341 36.32 11.36 22.33
C GLN A 341 35.74 10.19 21.53
N SER A 342 35.44 9.08 22.21
CA SER A 342 34.79 7.89 21.65
C SER A 342 33.33 8.11 21.21
N LYS A 343 32.54 8.92 21.93
CA LYS A 343 31.13 9.21 21.58
C LYS A 343 30.95 10.41 20.65
N ALA A 344 31.97 11.25 20.48
CA ALA A 344 31.88 12.44 19.64
C ALA A 344 31.46 12.09 18.20
N ILE A 345 31.98 10.98 17.64
CA ILE A 345 31.67 10.55 16.27
C ILE A 345 30.20 10.13 16.15
N HIS A 346 29.61 9.51 17.18
CA HIS A 346 28.20 9.12 17.18
C HIS A 346 27.30 10.35 17.09
N TYR A 347 27.61 11.39 17.88
CA TYR A 347 26.86 12.65 17.84
C TYR A 347 27.06 13.40 16.54
N LEU A 348 28.28 13.39 15.96
CA LEU A 348 28.55 14.03 14.67
C LEU A 348 27.80 13.35 13.53
N LEU A 349 27.80 12.02 13.45
CA LEU A 349 27.03 11.26 12.47
C LEU A 349 25.54 11.61 12.56
N ALA A 350 24.97 11.53 13.77
CA ALA A 350 23.56 11.85 13.99
C ALA A 350 23.21 13.32 13.66
N ALA A 351 24.06 14.27 14.08
CA ALA A 351 23.82 15.70 13.88
C ALA A 351 23.98 16.13 12.42
N SER A 352 24.88 15.49 11.66
CA SER A 352 25.14 15.82 10.26
C SER A 352 23.88 15.72 9.38
N LEU A 353 22.93 14.86 9.75
CA LEU A 353 21.68 14.64 9.01
C LEU A 353 20.69 15.82 9.11
N TYR A 354 20.90 16.75 10.06
CA TYR A 354 19.98 17.84 10.35
C TYR A 354 20.54 19.24 10.04
N TYR A 355 21.84 19.36 9.82
CA TYR A 355 22.47 20.65 9.55
C TYR A 355 22.87 20.77 8.09
N SER A 356 22.58 21.93 7.50
CA SER A 356 23.20 22.35 6.26
C SER A 356 24.70 22.55 6.47
N THR A 357 25.47 22.45 5.39
CA THR A 357 26.95 22.40 5.41
C THR A 357 27.59 23.58 6.15
N ASP A 358 26.89 24.71 6.21
CA ASP A 358 27.40 25.96 6.76
C ASP A 358 27.04 26.15 8.25
N ARG A 359 26.30 25.20 8.85
CA ARG A 359 25.77 25.28 10.22
C ARG A 359 26.18 24.12 11.12
N LEU A 360 26.88 23.13 10.58
CA LEU A 360 27.40 22.04 11.41
C LEU A 360 28.49 22.60 12.34
N PRO A 361 28.37 22.43 13.67
CA PRO A 361 29.43 22.83 14.58
C PRO A 361 30.66 21.94 14.33
N VAL A 362 31.63 22.48 13.59
CA VAL A 362 32.88 21.78 13.29
C VAL A 362 33.77 21.81 14.54
N PRO A 363 34.21 20.65 15.07
CA PRO A 363 35.23 20.65 16.12
C PRO A 363 36.47 21.36 15.60
N ALA A 364 37.03 22.28 16.40
CA ALA A 364 38.23 23.05 16.02
C ALA A 364 39.45 22.18 15.68
N ASP A 365 39.43 20.89 16.05
CA ASP A 365 40.42 19.90 15.70
C ASP A 365 39.75 18.63 15.15
N VAL A 366 39.86 18.42 13.84
CA VAL A 366 39.35 17.23 13.13
C VAL A 366 40.40 16.11 13.06
N SER A 367 41.62 16.30 13.59
CA SER A 367 42.71 15.31 13.53
C SER A 367 42.39 14.02 14.30
N HIS A 368 41.42 14.09 15.21
CA HIS A 368 40.93 12.96 15.99
C HIS A 368 39.83 12.14 15.29
N LEU A 369 39.31 12.60 14.14
CA LEU A 369 38.32 11.84 13.39
C LEU A 369 38.98 10.63 12.70
N PRO A 370 38.33 9.45 12.72
CA PRO A 370 38.83 8.30 12.00
C PRO A 370 38.92 8.57 10.49
N LYS A 371 39.96 8.03 9.85
CA LYS A 371 40.21 8.22 8.41
C LYS A 371 39.02 7.81 7.53
N TRP A 372 38.26 6.78 7.95
CA TRP A 372 37.10 6.29 7.23
C TRP A 372 35.91 7.26 7.22
N PHE A 373 35.84 8.18 8.19
CA PHE A 373 34.78 9.20 8.25
C PHE A 373 35.24 10.55 7.71
N LEU A 374 36.53 10.86 7.84
CA LEU A 374 37.09 12.19 7.59
C LEU A 374 36.76 12.73 6.19
N SER A 375 36.85 11.91 5.15
CA SER A 375 36.55 12.33 3.76
C SER A 375 35.09 12.74 3.59
N ASP A 376 34.17 11.96 4.13
CA ASP A 376 32.73 12.22 4.07
C ASP A 376 32.42 13.47 4.92
N TYR A 377 32.98 13.55 6.13
CA TYR A 377 32.85 14.71 7.01
C TYR A 377 33.32 16.02 6.37
N GLN A 378 34.48 16.04 5.70
CA GLN A 378 34.99 17.23 5.00
C GLN A 378 34.06 17.67 3.87
N THR A 379 33.48 16.70 3.14
CA THR A 379 32.49 16.96 2.09
C THR A 379 31.23 17.60 2.66
N PHE A 380 30.79 17.19 3.86
CA PHE A 380 29.58 17.70 4.49
C PHE A 380 29.80 19.01 5.25
N ALA A 381 30.96 19.21 5.85
CA ALA A 381 31.24 20.35 6.71
C ALA A 381 31.90 21.55 5.98
N LYS A 382 32.19 21.43 4.67
CA LYS A 382 32.98 22.42 3.89
C LYS A 382 34.25 22.87 4.63
N VAL A 383 35.04 21.92 5.12
CA VAL A 383 36.34 22.15 5.80
C VAL A 383 37.49 22.00 4.82
#